data_AF-A0ABD4T4S9-F1
#
_entry.id   AF-A0ABD4T4S9-F1
#
_cell.length_a   1.000
_cell.length_b   1.000
_cell.length_c   1.000
_cell.angle_alpha   90.00
_cell.angle_beta   90.00
_cell.angle_gamma   90.00
#
_symmetry.space_group_name_H-M   'P 1'
#
loop_
_entity.id
_entity.type
_entity.pdbx_description
1 polymer ?
#
loop_
_entity_poly.entity_id
_entity_poly.type
_entity_poly.pdbx_seq_one_letter_code
_entity_poly.pdbx_strand_id
1 'polypeptide(L)'
;MNNTDLERISAETNTIDRLEPQETDAIFLLRSDTASGQECAELLKAFLRQSLGLKNIKIRKLPGIHYQLDQGSSLEQMGRQLKQLILDCKEQKQAVTLAATGGFKAEAMILSVIGHQLSVPVCYVHEQYRSLIYLPYFQSPDPSDASPDHSATVSLPFSGRPRDTVMNVSDVSHHRPRTWTKVAQMLKKQSWIDQVSYDPSAFSAPQNGVKTARNKNQDGCYCFWLHLYDDENHKIAVTVETTGHTEQHREYSILFLREQIGRLC
;
A
#
# COMPACT_ATOMS: atom_id res chain seq x y z
N MET A 1 -8.95 19.76 2.02
CA MET A 1 -8.13 19.17 3.10
C MET A 1 -6.76 18.91 2.52
N ASN A 2 -5.70 19.32 3.22
CA ASN A 2 -4.33 19.01 2.79
C ASN A 2 -3.99 17.59 3.29
N ASN A 3 -3.11 16.83 2.60
CA ASN A 3 -2.70 15.47 3.02
C ASN A 3 -2.27 15.40 4.49
N THR A 4 -1.64 16.48 4.99
CA THR A 4 -1.15 16.61 6.36
C THR A 4 -2.25 16.52 7.43
N ASP A 5 -3.51 16.74 7.06
CA ASP A 5 -4.64 16.63 7.99
C ASP A 5 -5.07 15.16 8.16
N LEU A 6 -5.02 14.35 7.10
CA LEU A 6 -5.44 12.94 7.13
C LEU A 6 -4.53 12.07 7.98
N GLU A 7 -3.23 12.34 7.97
CA GLU A 7 -2.26 11.62 8.80
C GLU A 7 -2.52 11.77 10.31
N ARG A 8 -3.17 12.86 10.71
CA ARG A 8 -3.33 13.26 12.12
C ARG A 8 -4.72 12.97 12.70
N ILE A 9 -5.70 12.62 11.85
CA ILE A 9 -7.09 12.37 12.28
C ILE A 9 -7.20 11.00 12.98
N SER A 10 -6.78 9.93 12.32
CA SER A 10 -6.76 8.58 12.89
C SER A 10 -5.73 7.68 12.20
N ALA A 11 -5.45 6.51 12.79
CA ALA A 11 -4.57 5.50 12.18
C ALA A 11 -5.10 5.02 10.81
N GLU A 12 -6.43 4.92 10.67
CA GLU A 12 -7.09 4.49 9.45
C GLU A 12 -6.98 5.55 8.36
N THR A 13 -7.26 6.83 8.66
CA THR A 13 -7.12 7.90 7.65
C THR A 13 -5.68 8.07 7.20
N ASN A 14 -4.73 7.92 8.12
CA ASN A 14 -3.29 7.91 7.83
C ASN A 14 -2.88 6.78 6.86
N THR A 15 -3.50 5.61 7.02
CA THR A 15 -3.26 4.45 6.14
C THR A 15 -3.94 4.63 4.78
N ILE A 16 -5.17 5.14 4.75
CA ILE A 16 -5.91 5.44 3.52
C ILE A 16 -5.16 6.46 2.66
N ASP A 17 -4.59 7.51 3.27
CA ASP A 17 -3.79 8.50 2.56
C ASP A 17 -2.57 7.88 1.86
N ARG A 18 -1.95 6.88 2.47
CA ARG A 18 -0.79 6.17 1.89
C ARG A 18 -1.17 5.12 0.85
N LEU A 19 -2.30 4.46 1.04
CA LEU A 19 -2.79 3.45 0.10
C LEU A 19 -3.49 4.07 -1.11
N GLU A 20 -4.00 5.30 -1.01
CA GLU A 20 -4.69 6.02 -2.08
C GLU A 20 -5.71 5.17 -2.85
N PRO A 21 -6.71 4.60 -2.15
CA PRO A 21 -7.75 3.84 -2.82
C PRO A 21 -8.47 4.71 -3.85
N GLN A 22 -8.81 4.10 -4.97
CA GLN A 22 -9.62 4.71 -6.02
C GLN A 22 -11.11 4.68 -5.63
N GLU A 23 -11.93 5.51 -6.28
CA GLU A 23 -13.38 5.53 -6.01
C GLU A 23 -14.08 4.19 -6.22
N THR A 24 -13.52 3.36 -7.11
CA THR A 24 -14.00 2.02 -7.46
C THR A 24 -13.64 0.96 -6.41
N ASP A 25 -12.66 1.24 -5.56
CA ASP A 25 -12.13 0.26 -4.62
C ASP A 25 -13.13 -0.01 -3.49
N ALA A 26 -13.20 -1.28 -3.09
CA ALA A 26 -13.99 -1.70 -1.94
C ALA A 26 -13.17 -1.54 -0.65
N ILE A 27 -13.67 -0.77 0.31
CA ILE A 27 -13.04 -0.60 1.62
C ILE A 27 -13.88 -1.33 2.67
N PHE A 28 -13.27 -2.31 3.33
CA PHE A 28 -13.89 -3.01 4.44
C PHE A 28 -13.35 -2.47 5.77
N LEU A 29 -14.18 -1.73 6.49
CA LEU A 29 -13.90 -1.30 7.87
C LEU A 29 -14.26 -2.44 8.82
N LEU A 30 -13.23 -3.07 9.39
CA LEU A 30 -13.39 -4.14 10.36
C LEU A 30 -13.44 -3.54 11.77
N ARG A 31 -14.48 -3.87 12.54
CA ARG A 31 -14.72 -3.28 13.86
C ARG A 31 -15.04 -4.34 14.92
N SER A 32 -14.60 -4.11 16.15
CA SER A 32 -14.94 -4.94 17.31
C SER A 32 -16.43 -4.86 17.63
N ASP A 33 -17.02 -5.91 18.20
CA ASP A 33 -18.44 -5.93 18.57
C ASP A 33 -18.76 -5.08 19.82
N THR A 34 -18.54 -3.78 19.73
CA THR A 34 -18.82 -2.78 20.78
C THR A 34 -19.59 -1.58 20.20
N ALA A 35 -20.34 -0.87 21.05
CA ALA A 35 -21.05 0.34 20.62
C ALA A 35 -20.09 1.41 20.07
N SER A 36 -18.98 1.64 20.78
CA SER A 36 -17.93 2.58 20.33
C SER A 36 -17.29 2.14 19.01
N GLY A 37 -17.01 0.84 18.83
CA GLY A 37 -16.49 0.34 17.55
C GLY A 37 -17.46 0.54 16.38
N GLN A 38 -18.77 0.46 16.62
CA GLN A 38 -19.79 0.78 15.61
C GLN A 38 -19.79 2.27 15.27
N GLU A 39 -19.84 3.14 16.28
CA GLU A 39 -19.85 4.59 16.11
C GLU A 39 -18.60 5.09 15.37
N CYS A 40 -17.42 4.63 15.77
CA CYS A 40 -16.16 4.97 15.09
C CYS A 40 -16.16 4.54 13.61
N ALA A 41 -16.63 3.32 13.31
CA ALA A 41 -16.66 2.83 11.94
C ALA A 41 -17.68 3.59 11.07
N GLU A 42 -18.82 3.98 11.62
CA GLU A 42 -19.82 4.80 10.93
C GLU A 42 -19.33 6.22 10.67
N LEU A 43 -18.69 6.84 11.66
CA LEU A 43 -18.10 8.17 11.52
C LEU A 43 -16.99 8.17 10.46
N LEU A 44 -16.08 7.18 10.53
CA LEU A 44 -15.00 7.03 9.54
C LEU A 44 -15.57 6.79 8.14
N LYS A 45 -16.60 5.93 8.00
CA LYS A 45 -17.28 5.72 6.72
C LYS A 45 -17.89 7.00 6.17
N ALA A 46 -18.54 7.81 7.01
CA ALA A 46 -19.11 9.09 6.59
C ALA A 46 -18.01 10.06 6.14
N PHE A 47 -16.92 10.16 6.92
CA PHE A 47 -15.77 10.98 6.60
C PHE A 47 -15.13 10.60 5.26
N LEU A 48 -14.81 9.32 5.06
CA LEU A 48 -14.17 8.84 3.83
C LEU A 48 -15.04 9.08 2.59
N ARG A 49 -16.37 8.99 2.72
CA ARG A 49 -17.31 9.32 1.65
C ARG A 49 -17.34 10.80 1.32
N GLN A 50 -17.47 11.64 2.33
CA GLN A 50 -17.67 13.08 2.16
C GLN A 50 -16.38 13.80 1.78
N SER A 51 -15.26 13.43 2.41
CA SER A 51 -13.98 14.11 2.26
C SER A 51 -13.15 13.55 1.10
N LEU A 52 -13.23 12.25 0.82
CA LEU A 52 -12.38 11.57 -0.18
C LEU A 52 -13.16 10.98 -1.36
N GLY A 53 -14.49 11.10 -1.39
CA GLY A 53 -15.31 10.60 -2.51
C GLY A 53 -15.40 9.07 -2.61
N LEU A 54 -14.94 8.33 -1.59
CA LEU A 54 -14.88 6.86 -1.60
C LEU A 54 -16.28 6.25 -1.40
N LYS A 55 -16.83 5.60 -2.42
CA LYS A 55 -18.26 5.21 -2.44
C LYS A 55 -18.51 3.84 -1.80
N ASN A 56 -17.64 2.87 -2.09
CA ASN A 56 -17.83 1.46 -1.76
C ASN A 56 -17.23 1.07 -0.40
N ILE A 57 -17.76 1.66 0.68
CA ILE A 57 -17.30 1.40 2.05
C ILE A 57 -18.29 0.51 2.81
N LYS A 58 -17.82 -0.66 3.22
CA LYS A 58 -18.57 -1.69 3.95
C LYS A 58 -18.05 -1.78 5.37
N ILE A 59 -18.95 -1.82 6.34
CA ILE A 59 -18.59 -2.08 7.74
C ILE A 59 -18.82 -3.57 8.00
N ARG A 60 -17.84 -4.21 8.60
CA ARG A 60 -17.91 -5.62 9.02
C ARG A 60 -17.57 -5.73 10.49
N LYS A 61 -18.48 -6.38 11.19
CA LYS A 61 -18.30 -6.74 12.58
C LYS A 61 -17.38 -7.95 12.66
N LEU A 62 -16.31 -7.84 13.45
CA LEU A 62 -15.51 -8.96 13.87
C LEU A 62 -15.89 -9.37 15.30
N PRO A 63 -15.75 -10.65 15.66
CA PRO A 63 -15.92 -11.10 17.04
C PRO A 63 -14.94 -10.35 17.92
N GLY A 64 -15.44 -9.72 18.99
CA GLY A 64 -14.59 -8.98 19.92
C GLY A 64 -13.64 -9.92 20.68
N ILE A 65 -12.44 -9.43 20.98
CA ILE A 65 -11.49 -10.15 21.83
C ILE A 65 -12.01 -10.09 23.28
N HIS A 66 -12.68 -11.15 23.70
CA HIS A 66 -13.07 -11.33 25.09
C HIS A 66 -11.92 -12.04 25.82
N TYR A 67 -11.40 -11.41 26.87
CA TYR A 67 -10.36 -11.98 27.73
C TYR A 67 -10.88 -13.06 28.70
N GLN A 68 -12.21 -13.26 28.74
CA GLN A 68 -12.81 -14.36 29.48
C GLN A 68 -12.69 -15.63 28.63
N LEU A 69 -11.92 -16.59 29.14
CA LEU A 69 -11.62 -17.89 28.55
C LEU A 69 -12.89 -18.71 28.37
N ASP A 70 -13.64 -18.50 27.30
CA ASP A 70 -14.70 -19.43 26.89
C ASP A 70 -14.56 -19.85 25.42
N GLN A 71 -14.83 -21.14 25.24
CA GLN A 71 -14.68 -22.06 24.11
C GLN A 71 -14.46 -21.46 22.71
N GLY A 72 -13.22 -21.59 22.21
CA GLY A 72 -12.78 -21.21 20.87
C GLY A 72 -12.36 -19.74 20.82
N SER A 73 -11.06 -19.47 20.67
CA SER A 73 -10.56 -18.11 20.81
C SER A 73 -11.28 -17.16 19.85
N SER A 74 -11.75 -16.02 20.34
CA SER A 74 -12.33 -14.93 19.52
C SER A 74 -11.45 -14.61 18.30
N LEU A 75 -10.14 -14.79 18.44
CA LEU A 75 -9.13 -14.70 17.40
C LEU A 75 -9.26 -15.78 16.30
N GLU A 76 -9.56 -17.04 16.62
CA GLU A 76 -9.86 -18.08 15.62
C GLU A 76 -11.12 -17.74 14.82
N GLN A 77 -12.15 -17.25 15.50
CA GLN A 77 -13.39 -16.83 14.84
C GLN A 77 -13.12 -15.64 13.90
N MET A 78 -12.35 -14.66 14.36
CA MET A 78 -11.87 -13.54 13.55
C MET A 78 -11.08 -14.05 12.34
N GLY A 79 -10.13 -14.97 12.54
CA GLY A 79 -9.33 -15.55 11.47
C GLY A 79 -10.18 -16.26 10.41
N ARG A 80 -11.19 -17.03 10.83
CA ARG A 80 -12.16 -17.67 9.90
C ARG A 80 -12.96 -16.64 9.09
N GLN A 81 -13.49 -15.61 9.74
CA GLN A 81 -14.28 -14.57 9.06
C GLN A 81 -13.42 -13.74 8.10
N LEU A 82 -12.20 -13.39 8.51
CA LEU A 82 -11.25 -12.67 7.67
C LEU A 82 -10.84 -13.51 6.46
N LYS A 83 -10.54 -14.81 6.66
CA LYS A 83 -10.23 -15.74 5.58
C LYS A 83 -11.38 -15.82 4.57
N GLN A 84 -12.62 -15.99 5.03
CA GLN A 84 -13.77 -16.05 4.14
C GLN A 84 -13.92 -14.74 3.34
N LEU A 85 -13.80 -13.59 4.00
CA LEU A 85 -13.91 -12.29 3.35
C LEU A 85 -12.86 -12.12 2.22
N ILE A 86 -11.62 -12.55 2.47
CA ILE A 86 -10.54 -12.50 1.48
C ILE A 86 -10.85 -13.43 0.30
N LEU A 87 -11.32 -14.65 0.57
CA LEU A 87 -11.68 -15.62 -0.48
C LEU A 87 -12.81 -15.08 -1.36
N ASP A 88 -13.86 -14.51 -0.77
CA ASP A 88 -14.97 -13.89 -1.51
C ASP A 88 -14.50 -12.77 -2.45
N CYS A 89 -13.50 -11.97 -2.02
CA CYS A 89 -12.89 -10.93 -2.85
C CYS A 89 -12.03 -11.51 -3.98
N LYS A 90 -11.27 -12.58 -3.68
CA LYS A 90 -10.43 -13.27 -4.68
C LYS A 90 -11.26 -13.99 -5.74
N GLU A 91 -12.40 -14.57 -5.38
CA GLU A 91 -13.35 -15.16 -6.33
C GLU A 91 -13.87 -14.12 -7.34
N GLN A 92 -13.99 -12.87 -6.89
CA GLN A 92 -14.34 -11.71 -7.74
C GLN A 92 -13.13 -11.13 -8.48
N LYS A 93 -11.97 -11.80 -8.45
CA LYS A 93 -10.69 -11.36 -9.04
C LYS A 93 -10.25 -9.98 -8.58
N GLN A 94 -10.61 -9.61 -7.35
CA GLN A 94 -10.19 -8.34 -6.76
C GLN A 94 -8.84 -8.50 -6.07
N ALA A 95 -7.96 -7.52 -6.25
CA ALA A 95 -6.76 -7.43 -5.45
C ALA A 95 -7.12 -7.04 -4.01
N VAL A 96 -6.43 -7.64 -3.04
CA VAL A 96 -6.70 -7.41 -1.61
C VAL A 96 -5.42 -6.91 -0.95
N THR A 97 -5.54 -5.92 -0.06
CA THR A 97 -4.48 -5.48 0.84
C THR A 97 -5.06 -5.36 2.25
N LEU A 98 -4.34 -5.87 3.24
CA LEU A 98 -4.73 -5.78 4.65
C LEU A 98 -3.96 -4.66 5.33
N ALA A 99 -4.69 -3.73 5.95
CA ALA A 99 -4.13 -2.65 6.74
C ALA A 99 -4.17 -3.00 8.23
N ALA A 100 -3.00 -3.13 8.85
CA ALA A 100 -2.79 -3.50 10.24
C ALA A 100 -2.22 -2.35 11.11
N THR A 101 -2.48 -1.10 10.71
CA THR A 101 -2.02 0.10 11.45
C THR A 101 -2.82 0.35 12.73
N GLY A 102 -4.15 0.18 12.68
CA GLY A 102 -5.06 0.34 13.81
C GLY A 102 -5.51 -0.99 14.42
N GLY A 103 -6.25 -0.92 15.53
CA GLY A 103 -6.79 -2.10 16.23
C GLY A 103 -5.89 -2.65 17.34
N PHE A 104 -6.32 -3.75 17.94
CA PHE A 104 -5.55 -4.42 19.00
C PHE A 104 -4.40 -5.24 18.40
N LYS A 105 -3.29 -5.36 19.14
CA LYS A 105 -2.09 -6.11 18.70
C LYS A 105 -2.42 -7.55 18.26
N ALA A 106 -3.32 -8.22 18.98
CA ALA A 106 -3.74 -9.57 18.61
C ALA A 106 -4.52 -9.62 17.29
N GLU A 107 -5.34 -8.60 17.00
CA GLU A 107 -6.06 -8.49 15.72
C GLU A 107 -5.06 -8.29 14.57
N ALA A 108 -4.10 -7.38 14.74
CA ALA A 108 -3.02 -7.16 13.76
C ALA A 108 -2.20 -8.44 13.50
N MET A 109 -1.95 -9.25 14.53
CA MET A 109 -1.31 -10.56 14.38
C MET A 109 -2.17 -11.54 13.57
N ILE A 110 -3.49 -11.59 13.79
CA ILE A 110 -4.40 -12.43 12.99
C ILE A 110 -4.45 -11.97 11.53
N LEU A 111 -4.49 -10.65 11.26
CA LEU A 111 -4.35 -10.12 9.91
C LEU A 111 -3.05 -10.58 9.25
N SER A 112 -1.95 -10.56 10.00
CA SER A 112 -0.64 -10.99 9.53
C SER A 112 -0.59 -12.47 9.19
N VAL A 113 -1.09 -13.34 10.08
CA VAL A 113 -1.12 -14.80 9.88
C VAL A 113 -2.01 -15.18 8.71
N ILE A 114 -3.23 -14.64 8.63
CA ILE A 114 -4.16 -14.95 7.54
C ILE A 114 -3.69 -14.36 6.22
N GLY A 115 -3.17 -13.13 6.23
CA GLY A 115 -2.58 -12.49 5.06
C GLY A 115 -1.43 -13.32 4.50
N HIS A 116 -0.53 -13.78 5.37
CA HIS A 116 0.56 -14.67 4.98
C HIS A 116 0.05 -16.00 4.40
N GLN A 117 -0.87 -16.69 5.10
CA GLN A 117 -1.45 -17.95 4.66
C GLN A 117 -2.09 -17.85 3.26
N LEU A 118 -2.69 -16.69 2.94
CA LEU A 118 -3.42 -16.48 1.69
C LEU A 118 -2.61 -15.72 0.65
N SER A 119 -1.33 -15.42 0.89
CA SER A 119 -0.51 -14.56 0.03
C SER A 119 -1.21 -13.24 -0.30
N VAL A 120 -1.70 -12.56 0.74
CA VAL A 120 -2.27 -11.21 0.66
C VAL A 120 -1.31 -10.25 1.36
N PRO A 121 -0.96 -9.12 0.73
CA PRO A 121 -0.07 -8.13 1.34
C PRO A 121 -0.69 -7.56 2.61
N VAL A 122 0.10 -7.55 3.68
CA VAL A 122 -0.25 -6.94 4.97
C VAL A 122 0.66 -5.75 5.18
N CYS A 123 0.09 -4.57 5.38
CA CYS A 123 0.85 -3.35 5.61
C CYS A 123 0.42 -2.63 6.88
N TYR A 124 1.33 -1.84 7.44
CA TYR A 124 1.03 -0.91 8.53
C TYR A 124 1.86 0.36 8.36
N VAL A 125 1.41 1.48 8.94
CA VAL A 125 2.18 2.72 8.96
C VAL A 125 3.08 2.72 10.19
N HIS A 126 4.41 2.78 10.00
CA HIS A 126 5.34 2.91 11.11
C HIS A 126 5.49 4.36 11.53
N GLU A 127 5.19 4.69 12.79
CA GLU A 127 5.13 6.08 13.28
C GLU A 127 6.44 6.86 13.08
N GLN A 128 7.60 6.23 13.32
CA GLN A 128 8.90 6.92 13.22
C GLN A 128 9.35 7.11 11.77
N TYR A 129 9.07 6.14 10.90
CA TYR A 129 9.52 6.18 9.50
C TYR A 129 8.53 6.89 8.60
N ARG A 130 7.30 7.12 9.10
CA ARG A 130 6.16 7.69 8.38
C ARG A 130 5.85 6.96 7.06
N SER A 131 6.36 5.75 6.91
CA SER A 131 6.27 4.93 5.73
C SER A 131 5.25 3.81 5.90
N LEU A 132 4.71 3.36 4.78
CA LEU A 132 3.90 2.16 4.72
C LEU A 132 4.83 0.95 4.63
N ILE A 133 4.89 0.17 5.71
CA ILE A 133 5.73 -1.03 5.82
C ILE A 133 4.88 -2.24 5.47
N TYR A 134 5.37 -3.07 4.54
CA TYR A 134 4.77 -4.36 4.23
C TYR A 134 5.45 -5.46 5.04
N LEU A 135 4.66 -6.32 5.66
CA LEU A 135 5.18 -7.50 6.32
C LEU A 135 5.71 -8.51 5.29
N PRO A 136 6.83 -9.18 5.58
CA PRO A 136 7.40 -10.16 4.66
C PRO A 136 6.49 -11.37 4.52
N TYR A 137 6.50 -11.99 3.33
CA TYR A 137 5.97 -13.33 3.16
C TYR A 137 6.99 -14.34 3.71
N PHE A 138 6.59 -15.18 4.67
CA PHE A 138 7.47 -16.23 5.23
C PHE A 138 7.68 -17.44 4.31
N GLN A 139 6.90 -17.53 3.22
CA GLN A 139 7.06 -18.53 2.20
C GLN A 139 7.29 -17.80 0.88
N SER A 140 8.41 -18.05 0.23
CA SER A 140 8.51 -17.81 -1.21
C SER A 140 7.42 -18.69 -1.85
N PRO A 141 6.57 -18.17 -2.75
CA PRO A 141 5.66 -19.04 -3.49
C PRO A 141 6.49 -20.13 -4.15
N ASP A 142 6.15 -21.39 -3.89
CA ASP A 142 6.74 -22.54 -4.57
C ASP A 142 6.52 -22.34 -6.08
N PRO A 143 7.52 -22.49 -6.96
CA PRO A 143 7.31 -22.34 -8.41
C PRO A 143 6.16 -23.19 -8.97
N SER A 144 5.79 -24.28 -8.28
CA SER A 144 4.65 -25.15 -8.62
C SER A 144 3.34 -24.84 -7.90
N ASP A 145 3.37 -24.15 -6.75
CA ASP A 145 2.17 -23.59 -6.11
C ASP A 145 2.11 -22.10 -6.44
N ALA A 146 1.56 -21.83 -7.62
CA ALA A 146 1.02 -20.53 -7.98
C ALA A 146 -0.05 -20.15 -6.94
N SER A 147 0.42 -19.60 -5.83
CA SER A 147 -0.32 -18.64 -5.01
C SER A 147 -1.07 -17.72 -5.97
N PRO A 148 -2.29 -17.28 -5.67
CA PRO A 148 -3.04 -16.38 -6.55
C PRO A 148 -2.30 -15.04 -6.69
N ASP A 149 -1.32 -15.02 -7.58
CA ASP A 149 -1.30 -14.25 -8.81
C ASP A 149 -1.67 -12.78 -8.62
N HIS A 150 -0.84 -12.06 -7.85
CA HIS A 150 -0.62 -10.65 -8.13
C HIS A 150 0.45 -10.45 -9.22
N SER A 151 1.16 -11.51 -9.66
CA SER A 151 2.37 -11.41 -10.50
C SER A 151 2.50 -12.39 -11.67
N ALA A 152 1.64 -13.39 -11.81
CA ALA A 152 1.69 -14.39 -12.87
C ALA A 152 0.85 -14.08 -14.13
N THR A 153 0.22 -12.89 -14.26
CA THR A 153 -0.40 -12.50 -15.55
C THR A 153 -0.20 -11.06 -16.03
N VAL A 154 0.32 -10.15 -15.21
CA VAL A 154 0.53 -8.74 -15.63
C VAL A 154 1.94 -8.56 -16.17
N SER A 155 2.12 -8.81 -17.47
CA SER A 155 3.38 -8.56 -18.17
C SER A 155 3.50 -7.08 -18.53
N LEU A 156 4.23 -6.32 -17.71
CA LEU A 156 4.57 -4.94 -18.04
C LEU A 156 5.50 -4.89 -19.27
N PRO A 157 5.26 -4.00 -20.25
CA PRO A 157 6.10 -3.93 -21.43
C PRO A 157 7.56 -3.59 -21.09
N PHE A 158 8.50 -4.11 -21.88
CA PHE A 158 9.92 -3.75 -21.71
C PHE A 158 10.18 -2.34 -22.23
N SER A 159 10.89 -1.52 -21.45
CA SER A 159 11.19 -0.13 -21.84
C SER A 159 12.25 0.00 -22.93
N GLY A 160 13.08 -1.02 -23.16
CA GLY A 160 14.14 -0.96 -24.18
C GLY A 160 15.33 -0.05 -23.85
N ARG A 161 15.22 0.85 -22.86
CA ARG A 161 16.30 1.77 -22.50
C ARG A 161 17.48 1.06 -21.82
N PRO A 162 18.73 1.49 -22.05
CA PRO A 162 19.87 1.06 -21.24
C PRO A 162 19.63 1.38 -19.75
N ARG A 163 19.83 0.41 -18.84
CA ARG A 163 19.50 0.61 -17.42
C ARG A 163 20.34 1.71 -16.76
N ASP A 164 21.53 1.96 -17.26
CA ASP A 164 22.43 3.03 -16.84
C ASP A 164 21.95 4.44 -17.19
N THR A 165 21.01 4.59 -18.12
CA THR A 165 20.45 5.90 -18.53
C THR A 165 19.07 6.20 -17.92
N VAL A 166 18.46 5.25 -17.22
CA VAL A 166 17.11 5.39 -16.62
C VAL A 166 17.06 6.49 -15.56
N MET A 167 18.14 6.70 -14.81
CA MET A 167 18.18 7.67 -13.71
C MET A 167 18.64 9.05 -14.23
N ASN A 168 17.71 9.99 -14.34
CA ASN A 168 17.96 11.37 -14.72
C ASN A 168 17.74 12.31 -13.53
N VAL A 169 18.60 12.16 -12.52
CA VAL A 169 18.52 12.90 -11.26
C VAL A 169 19.91 13.46 -10.95
N SER A 170 20.02 14.77 -10.68
CA SER A 170 21.31 15.46 -10.52
C SER A 170 22.24 14.74 -9.54
N ASP A 171 23.52 14.55 -9.88
CA ASP A 171 24.51 13.82 -9.06
C ASP A 171 24.85 14.45 -7.70
N VAL A 172 24.25 15.60 -7.39
CA VAL A 172 24.46 16.34 -6.15
C VAL A 172 23.95 15.51 -4.95
N SER A 173 24.89 15.04 -4.13
CA SER A 173 24.63 14.03 -3.08
C SER A 173 24.13 14.58 -1.74
N HIS A 174 24.38 15.87 -1.44
CA HIS A 174 24.23 16.40 -0.08
C HIS A 174 22.78 16.66 0.37
N HIS A 175 21.79 16.49 -0.51
CA HIS A 175 20.37 16.60 -0.17
C HIS A 175 19.62 15.25 -0.26
N ARG A 176 20.32 14.14 -0.52
CA ARG A 176 19.69 12.84 -0.72
C ARG A 176 19.55 12.09 0.62
N PRO A 177 18.38 11.48 0.89
CA PRO A 177 18.19 10.57 2.03
C PRO A 177 19.16 9.39 2.00
N ARG A 178 19.43 8.80 3.17
CA ARG A 178 20.30 7.61 3.33
C ARG A 178 19.82 6.41 2.52
N THR A 179 18.50 6.32 2.30
CA THR A 179 17.84 5.23 1.58
C THR A 179 17.94 5.37 0.06
N TRP A 180 18.27 6.56 -0.47
CA TRP A 180 18.22 6.85 -1.91
C TRP A 180 19.04 5.85 -2.75
N THR A 181 20.27 5.54 -2.35
CA THR A 181 21.15 4.64 -3.13
C THR A 181 20.52 3.27 -3.33
N LYS A 182 19.89 2.72 -2.27
CA LYS A 182 19.21 1.42 -2.34
C LYS A 182 17.97 1.49 -3.23
N VAL A 183 17.17 2.55 -3.09
CA VAL A 183 15.95 2.76 -3.88
C VAL A 183 16.29 2.98 -5.36
N ALA A 184 17.27 3.82 -5.68
CA ALA A 184 17.77 4.03 -7.04
C ALA A 184 18.25 2.73 -7.69
N GLN A 185 19.00 1.90 -6.95
CA GLN A 185 19.43 0.59 -7.45
C GLN A 185 18.25 -0.36 -7.69
N MET A 186 17.23 -0.34 -6.81
CA MET A 186 16.01 -1.14 -6.98
C MET A 186 15.24 -0.72 -8.23
N LEU A 187 15.02 0.58 -8.45
CA LEU A 187 14.33 1.12 -9.62
C LEU A 187 15.10 0.77 -10.90
N LYS A 188 16.42 0.96 -10.91
CA LYS A 188 17.30 0.65 -12.05
C LYS A 188 17.24 -0.82 -12.50
N LYS A 189 16.92 -1.75 -11.58
CA LYS A 189 16.79 -3.18 -11.91
C LYS A 189 15.46 -3.53 -12.61
N GLN A 190 14.45 -2.66 -12.54
CA GLN A 190 13.16 -2.94 -13.14
C GLN A 190 13.18 -2.66 -14.63
N SER A 191 12.82 -3.67 -15.44
CA SER A 191 12.86 -3.60 -16.91
C SER A 191 11.73 -2.74 -17.51
N TRP A 192 10.66 -2.56 -16.75
CA TRP A 192 9.45 -1.79 -17.10
C TRP A 192 9.48 -0.33 -16.64
N ILE A 193 10.51 0.08 -15.89
CA ILE A 193 10.75 1.50 -15.59
C ILE A 193 11.44 2.10 -16.80
N ASP A 194 10.86 3.18 -17.33
CA ASP A 194 11.39 3.89 -18.50
C ASP A 194 12.34 5.00 -18.05
N GLN A 195 11.91 5.87 -17.14
CA GLN A 195 12.72 6.98 -16.66
C GLN A 195 12.42 7.32 -15.21
N VAL A 196 13.44 7.77 -14.48
CA VAL A 196 13.29 8.36 -13.15
C VAL A 196 13.90 9.75 -13.18
N SER A 197 13.12 10.77 -12.85
CA SER A 197 13.56 12.17 -12.90
C SER A 197 13.16 12.94 -11.65
N TYR A 198 13.93 13.97 -11.30
CA TYR A 198 13.51 14.89 -10.24
C TYR A 198 12.22 15.60 -10.63
N ASP A 199 11.23 15.63 -9.74
CA ASP A 199 9.99 16.35 -9.93
C ASP A 199 9.55 16.98 -8.61
N PRO A 200 9.52 18.32 -8.49
CA PRO A 200 9.08 18.98 -7.27
C PRO A 200 7.60 18.70 -6.94
N SER A 201 6.77 18.37 -7.94
CA SER A 201 5.37 17.99 -7.73
C SER A 201 5.25 16.69 -6.96
N ALA A 202 6.26 15.81 -7.08
CA ALA A 202 6.30 14.52 -6.41
C ALA A 202 6.44 14.63 -4.89
N PHE A 203 6.79 15.81 -4.33
CA PHE A 203 6.70 16.06 -2.89
C PHE A 203 5.28 15.96 -2.34
N SER A 204 4.27 15.98 -3.22
CA SER A 204 2.90 15.70 -2.84
C SER A 204 2.68 14.24 -2.44
N ALA A 205 3.60 13.32 -2.79
CA ALA A 205 3.54 11.92 -2.37
C ALA A 205 3.75 11.79 -0.85
N PRO A 206 3.16 10.77 -0.20
CA PRO A 206 3.42 10.49 1.20
C PRO A 206 4.93 10.37 1.48
N GLN A 207 5.38 10.85 2.66
CA GLN A 207 6.77 10.71 3.07
C GLN A 207 7.15 9.22 3.11
N ASN A 208 8.29 8.89 2.50
CA ASN A 208 8.76 7.51 2.34
C ASN A 208 7.71 6.61 1.68
N GLY A 209 7.04 7.13 0.67
CA GLY A 209 5.91 6.48 0.01
C GLY A 209 5.82 6.81 -1.48
N VAL A 210 4.82 6.19 -2.11
CA VAL A 210 4.56 6.31 -3.55
C VAL A 210 3.09 6.60 -3.77
N LYS A 211 2.84 7.49 -4.72
CA LYS A 211 1.51 7.72 -5.28
C LYS A 211 1.46 7.71 -6.79
N THR A 212 0.28 7.52 -7.34
CA THR A 212 0.06 7.73 -8.77
C THR A 212 0.14 9.22 -9.11
N ALA A 213 0.93 9.56 -10.14
CA ALA A 213 1.01 10.91 -10.64
C ALA A 213 -0.30 11.30 -11.35
N ARG A 214 -0.65 12.59 -11.33
CA ARG A 214 -1.88 13.08 -12.02
C ARG A 214 -1.79 12.94 -13.54
N ASN A 215 -0.58 13.05 -14.07
CA ASN A 215 -0.33 13.00 -15.50
C ASN A 215 0.30 11.66 -15.86
N LYS A 216 -0.08 11.17 -17.04
CA LYS A 216 0.65 10.10 -17.73
C LYS A 216 1.85 10.71 -18.48
N ASN A 217 2.80 9.89 -18.88
CA ASN A 217 3.89 10.35 -19.74
C ASN A 217 3.39 10.67 -21.16
N GLN A 218 4.30 11.10 -22.04
CA GLN A 218 3.96 11.50 -23.42
C GLN A 218 3.31 10.36 -24.23
N ASP A 219 3.62 9.11 -23.90
CA ASP A 219 3.08 7.90 -24.54
C ASP A 219 1.79 7.38 -23.88
N GLY A 220 1.26 8.10 -22.88
CA GLY A 220 0.06 7.70 -22.16
C GLY A 220 0.29 6.56 -21.17
N CYS A 221 1.52 6.33 -20.72
CA CYS A 221 1.87 5.38 -19.66
C CYS A 221 1.77 6.00 -18.27
N TYR A 222 1.48 5.18 -17.27
CA TYR A 222 1.35 5.62 -15.88
C TYR A 222 2.69 6.06 -15.30
N CYS A 223 2.65 7.15 -14.56
CA CYS A 223 3.77 7.69 -13.80
C CYS A 223 3.44 7.62 -12.31
N PHE A 224 4.48 7.50 -11.49
CA PHE A 224 4.36 7.44 -10.04
C PHE A 224 5.26 8.50 -9.40
N TRP A 225 4.73 9.21 -8.42
CA TRP A 225 5.49 10.13 -7.60
C TRP A 225 6.02 9.39 -6.37
N LEU A 226 7.33 9.45 -6.17
CA LEU A 226 8.05 8.89 -5.05
C LEU A 226 8.66 10.01 -4.24
N HIS A 227 8.40 10.03 -2.94
CA HIS A 227 8.98 10.97 -1.99
C HIS A 227 9.74 10.19 -0.91
N LEU A 228 11.06 10.39 -0.86
CA LEU A 228 11.91 9.88 0.22
C LEU A 228 12.30 11.03 1.14
N TYR A 229 12.24 10.78 2.44
CA TYR A 229 12.38 11.79 3.48
C TYR A 229 13.09 11.21 4.71
N ASP A 230 14.24 11.78 5.07
CA ASP A 230 14.85 11.60 6.39
C ASP A 230 14.58 12.85 7.25
N ASP A 231 14.85 14.03 6.69
CA ASP A 231 14.62 15.35 7.29
C ASP A 231 14.50 16.45 6.21
N GLU A 232 14.32 17.71 6.61
CA GLU A 232 14.13 18.84 5.69
C GLU A 232 15.30 19.09 4.73
N ASN A 233 16.53 18.75 5.16
CA ASN A 233 17.74 18.91 4.36
C ASN A 233 18.04 17.67 3.52
N HIS A 234 17.52 16.50 3.92
CA HIS A 234 17.71 15.20 3.29
C HIS A 234 16.36 14.64 2.84
N LYS A 235 15.90 15.14 1.70
CA LYS A 235 14.65 14.71 1.05
C LYS A 235 14.79 14.78 -0.46
N ILE A 236 14.14 13.85 -1.15
CA ILE A 236 14.10 13.85 -2.61
C ILE A 236 12.73 13.40 -3.09
N ALA A 237 12.24 14.08 -4.12
CA ALA A 237 11.01 13.74 -4.81
C ALA A 237 11.32 13.48 -6.29
N VAL A 238 10.86 12.33 -6.78
CA VAL A 238 11.10 11.90 -8.15
C VAL A 238 9.81 11.38 -8.78
N THR A 239 9.71 11.57 -10.09
CA THR A 239 8.73 10.89 -10.93
C THR A 239 9.37 9.62 -11.49
N VAL A 240 8.66 8.51 -11.35
CA VAL A 240 8.99 7.19 -11.91
C VAL A 240 8.03 6.95 -13.08
N GLU A 241 8.54 7.08 -14.29
CA GLU A 241 7.83 6.79 -15.53
C GLU A 241 7.92 5.30 -15.84
N THR A 242 6.78 4.71 -16.21
CA THR A 242 6.69 3.28 -16.53
C THR A 242 6.29 3.06 -17.98
N THR A 243 6.35 1.82 -18.42
CA THR A 243 5.81 1.36 -19.72
C THR A 243 4.34 0.91 -19.64
N GLY A 244 3.75 0.95 -18.44
CA GLY A 244 2.40 0.47 -18.19
C GLY A 244 1.35 1.46 -18.69
N HIS A 245 0.46 1.02 -19.58
CA HIS A 245 -0.62 1.86 -20.14
C HIS A 245 -2.05 1.45 -19.74
N THR A 246 -2.22 0.28 -19.10
CA THR A 246 -3.52 -0.25 -18.67
C THR A 246 -3.70 -0.08 -17.16
N GLU A 247 -4.93 -0.15 -16.68
CA GLU A 247 -5.20 -0.06 -15.24
C GLU A 247 -4.53 -1.20 -14.45
N GLN A 248 -4.52 -2.41 -15.01
CA GLN A 248 -3.82 -3.56 -14.42
C GLN A 248 -2.31 -3.30 -14.28
N HIS A 249 -1.69 -2.66 -15.28
CA HIS A 249 -0.30 -2.22 -15.19
C HIS A 249 -0.10 -1.23 -14.05
N ARG A 250 -1.01 -0.26 -13.89
CA ARG A 250 -0.95 0.73 -12.81
C ARG A 250 -0.99 0.06 -11.44
N GLU A 251 -2.00 -0.79 -11.22
CA GLU A 251 -2.23 -1.49 -9.95
C GLU A 251 -1.03 -2.36 -9.57
N TYR A 252 -0.49 -3.12 -10.53
CA TYR A 252 0.71 -3.90 -10.32
C TYR A 252 1.91 -3.03 -9.96
N SER A 253 2.19 -1.98 -10.75
CA SER A 253 3.34 -1.11 -10.54
C SER A 253 3.30 -0.40 -9.19
N ILE A 254 2.16 0.17 -8.79
CA ILE A 254 2.05 0.89 -7.51
C ILE A 254 2.24 -0.06 -6.32
N LEU A 255 1.63 -1.25 -6.37
CA LEU A 255 1.76 -2.25 -5.31
C LEU A 255 3.22 -2.71 -5.18
N PHE A 256 3.84 -3.04 -6.32
CA PHE A 256 5.25 -3.42 -6.35
C PHE A 256 6.15 -2.34 -5.74
N LEU A 257 5.99 -1.08 -6.18
CA LEU A 257 6.84 0.01 -5.72
C LEU A 257 6.68 0.24 -4.22
N ARG A 258 5.43 0.27 -3.73
CA ARG A 258 5.12 0.42 -2.30
C ARG A 258 5.74 -0.70 -1.47
N GLU A 259 5.64 -1.94 -1.94
CA GLU A 259 6.22 -3.09 -1.25
C GLU A 259 7.76 -3.01 -1.20
N GLN A 260 8.41 -2.70 -2.33
CA GLN A 260 9.86 -2.58 -2.37
C GLN A 260 10.38 -1.43 -1.51
N ILE A 261 9.71 -0.27 -1.53
CA ILE A 261 10.11 0.89 -0.73
C ILE A 261 9.90 0.62 0.76
N GLY A 262 8.77 0.03 1.15
CA GLY A 262 8.52 -0.35 2.54
C GLY A 262 9.51 -1.37 3.12
N ARG A 263 10.27 -2.09 2.27
CA ARG A 263 11.37 -2.98 2.69
C ARG A 263 12.72 -2.27 2.82
N LEU A 264 12.88 -1.11 2.18
CA LEU A 264 14.14 -0.37 2.11
C LEU A 264 14.21 0.82 3.06
N CYS A 265 13.05 1.36 3.44
CA CYS A 265 12.87 2.47 4.37
C CYS A 265 12.77 2.03 5.83
#